data_AF-A0A4Q3C449-F1
#
_entry.id   AF-A0A4Q3C449-F1
#
_cell.length_a   1.000
_cell.length_b   1.000
_cell.length_c   1.000
_cell.angle_alpha   90.00
_cell.angle_beta   90.00
_cell.angle_gamma   90.00
#
_symmetry.space_group_name_H-M   'P 1'
#
loop_
_entity.id
_entity.type
_entity.pdbx_description
1 polymer ?
#
loop_
_entity_poly.entity_id
_entity_poly.type
_entity_poly.pdbx_seq_one_letter_code
_entity_poly.pdbx_strand_id
1 'polypeptide(L)'
;MFNNRYIPLLLLFTTLCFSQIGGKYTYQFLNLVTSPRQAALGGKIVTLYDYDVNQGIFNPATINPEMDNHLTANYGNYYGEVTYGTAAYAYTWDRRTQTFHVGVNYVNYGTFEGRDEMGLLTGDFTGSEIALSAGYAWNIPRTNIYMGANFKMISSTLESYNSFGVAADIGAIYIDDVNDINIALVVRNAGTQITTYAGQYEPLPLEVIAGISQEVENVPIRWHITLENLQQWNI
;
A
#
# COMPACT_ATOMS: atom_id res chain seq x y z
N MET A 1 -16.60 34.39 -19.70
CA MET A 1 -15.40 35.08 -19.18
C MET A 1 -15.17 34.63 -17.75
N PHE A 2 -14.28 33.66 -17.52
CA PHE A 2 -13.89 33.28 -16.16
C PHE A 2 -13.07 34.41 -15.55
N ASN A 3 -13.45 34.88 -14.36
CA ASN A 3 -12.79 35.99 -13.68
C ASN A 3 -11.42 35.51 -13.15
N ASN A 4 -10.32 35.93 -13.78
CA ASN A 4 -8.92 35.54 -13.48
C ASN A 4 -8.41 35.95 -12.07
N ARG A 5 -9.27 36.48 -11.19
CA ARG A 5 -8.88 37.00 -9.87
C ARG A 5 -8.52 35.91 -8.85
N TYR A 6 -8.97 34.66 -9.05
CA TYR A 6 -8.72 33.56 -8.11
C TYR A 6 -7.49 32.70 -8.44
N ILE A 7 -6.96 32.81 -9.66
CA ILE A 7 -5.76 32.11 -10.13
C ILE A 7 -4.51 32.40 -9.27
N PRO A 8 -4.20 33.67 -8.89
CA PRO A 8 -3.03 33.93 -8.07
C PRO A 8 -3.16 33.38 -6.63
N LEU A 9 -4.38 33.28 -6.09
CA LEU A 9 -4.61 32.67 -4.77
C LEU A 9 -4.36 31.15 -4.80
N LEU A 10 -4.79 30.48 -5.88
CA LEU A 10 -4.56 29.06 -6.10
C LEU A 10 -3.08 28.72 -6.31
N LEU A 11 -2.34 29.60 -7.00
CA LEU A 11 -0.89 29.47 -7.23
C LEU A 11 -0.04 29.79 -5.99
N LEU A 12 -0.53 30.60 -5.05
CA LEU A 12 0.19 30.85 -3.79
C LEU A 12 0.17 29.63 -2.87
N PHE A 13 -0.94 28.87 -2.87
CA PHE A 13 -1.12 27.68 -2.04
C PHE A 13 -0.14 26.55 -2.39
N THR A 14 0.33 26.47 -3.63
CA THR A 14 1.26 25.40 -4.07
C THR A 14 2.72 25.67 -3.71
N THR A 15 3.08 26.91 -3.36
CA THR A 15 4.48 27.28 -3.06
C THR A 15 4.94 27.00 -1.62
N LEU A 16 4.02 26.58 -0.74
CA LEU A 16 4.31 26.29 0.67
C LEU A 16 4.39 24.80 1.00
N CYS A 17 4.33 23.92 -0.01
CA CYS A 17 4.43 22.48 0.21
C CYS A 17 5.89 22.01 0.12
N PHE A 18 6.56 21.94 1.27
CA PHE A 18 7.73 21.07 1.44
C PHE A 18 7.19 19.67 1.75
N SER A 19 7.40 18.71 0.85
CA SER A 19 7.03 17.32 1.12
C SER A 19 7.87 16.34 0.31
N GLN A 20 8.97 15.87 0.89
CA GLN A 20 9.66 14.68 0.40
C GLN A 20 10.19 13.86 1.58
N ILE A 21 9.57 12.70 1.82
CA ILE A 21 10.01 11.70 2.80
C ILE A 21 10.82 10.62 2.04
N GLY A 22 11.73 11.05 1.17
CA GLY A 22 12.55 10.14 0.34
C GLY A 22 13.75 9.60 1.12
N GLY A 23 14.08 8.31 0.93
CA GLY A 23 15.35 7.72 1.37
C GLY A 23 15.53 7.53 2.89
N LYS A 24 14.44 7.53 3.67
CA LYS A 24 14.50 7.32 5.13
C LYS A 24 14.30 5.86 5.58
N TYR A 25 13.74 5.02 4.71
CA TYR A 25 13.24 3.69 5.08
C TYR A 25 13.77 2.62 4.13
N THR A 26 14.01 1.44 4.68
CA THR A 26 14.21 0.20 3.89
C THR A 26 12.87 -0.33 3.39
N TYR A 27 12.87 -1.21 2.39
CA TYR A 27 11.68 -1.89 1.86
C TYR A 27 10.57 -0.93 1.41
N GLN A 28 10.94 0.21 0.81
CA GLN A 28 9.99 1.23 0.37
C GLN A 28 8.98 0.70 -0.67
N PHE A 29 9.31 -0.41 -1.36
CA PHE A 29 8.41 -1.07 -2.30
C PHE A 29 7.06 -1.50 -1.69
N LEU A 30 6.99 -1.68 -0.35
CA LEU A 30 5.75 -1.98 0.36
C LEU A 30 4.66 -0.89 0.21
N ASN A 31 5.07 0.32 -0.21
CA ASN A 31 4.18 1.45 -0.45
C ASN A 31 3.89 1.70 -1.94
N LEU A 32 4.38 0.85 -2.85
CA LEU A 32 3.96 0.89 -4.24
C LEU A 32 2.49 0.52 -4.36
N VAL A 33 1.83 1.13 -5.34
CA VAL A 33 0.41 0.90 -5.59
C VAL A 33 0.19 -0.53 -6.08
N THR A 34 -0.73 -1.26 -5.47
CA THR A 34 -0.89 -2.71 -5.70
C THR A 34 -1.76 -3.05 -6.90
N SER A 35 -2.67 -2.18 -7.35
CA SER A 35 -3.56 -2.49 -8.49
C SER A 35 -3.83 -1.28 -9.39
N PRO A 36 -4.18 -1.50 -10.68
CA PRO A 36 -4.57 -0.42 -11.57
C PRO A 36 -5.79 0.36 -11.06
N ARG A 37 -6.75 -0.32 -10.43
CA ARG A 37 -7.92 0.32 -9.82
C ARG A 37 -7.51 1.28 -8.71
N GLN A 38 -6.61 0.83 -7.83
CA GLN A 38 -6.11 1.67 -6.76
C GLN A 38 -5.27 2.85 -7.31
N ALA A 39 -4.47 2.62 -8.36
CA ALA A 39 -3.70 3.68 -9.02
C ALA A 39 -4.59 4.74 -9.65
N ALA A 40 -5.64 4.33 -10.35
CA ALA A 40 -6.59 5.22 -11.00
C ALA A 40 -7.36 6.10 -10.01
N LEU A 41 -7.50 5.65 -8.76
CA LEU A 41 -8.22 6.39 -7.71
C LEU A 41 -7.29 7.18 -6.77
N GLY A 42 -6.03 7.40 -7.14
CA GLY A 42 -5.09 8.22 -6.37
C GLY A 42 -4.11 7.44 -5.48
N GLY A 43 -4.03 6.13 -5.63
CA GLY A 43 -2.91 5.31 -5.16
C GLY A 43 -3.00 4.79 -3.71
N LYS A 44 -3.55 5.55 -2.76
CA LYS A 44 -3.68 5.11 -1.36
C LYS A 44 -5.12 5.14 -0.87
N ILE A 45 -5.94 4.24 -1.40
CA ILE A 45 -7.32 4.09 -0.91
C ILE A 45 -7.40 2.94 0.06
N VAL A 46 -8.03 3.21 1.20
CA VAL A 46 -8.24 2.25 2.30
C VAL A 46 -9.72 1.95 2.57
N THR A 47 -10.64 2.57 1.82
CA THR A 47 -12.09 2.49 2.07
C THR A 47 -12.85 1.60 1.09
N LEU A 48 -12.16 0.95 0.14
CA LEU A 48 -12.77 0.02 -0.80
C LEU A 48 -13.09 -1.30 -0.10
N TYR A 49 -14.37 -1.56 0.09
CA TYR A 49 -14.89 -2.78 0.67
C TYR A 49 -15.83 -3.44 -0.35
N ASP A 50 -15.28 -4.36 -1.13
CA ASP A 50 -15.99 -5.12 -2.18
C ASP A 50 -15.23 -6.42 -2.52
N TYR A 51 -15.53 -7.02 -3.66
CA TYR A 51 -14.94 -8.26 -4.17
C TYR A 51 -13.45 -8.16 -4.60
N ASP A 52 -12.85 -6.96 -4.67
CA ASP A 52 -11.47 -6.78 -5.14
C ASP A 52 -10.44 -7.25 -4.11
N VAL A 53 -9.88 -8.42 -4.35
CA VAL A 53 -8.88 -9.07 -3.49
C VAL A 53 -7.62 -8.23 -3.28
N ASN A 54 -7.30 -7.28 -4.17
CA ASN A 54 -6.13 -6.42 -3.98
C ASN A 54 -6.25 -5.55 -2.72
N GLN A 55 -7.47 -5.23 -2.29
CA GLN A 55 -7.71 -4.34 -1.15
C GLN A 55 -7.18 -4.93 0.16
N GLY A 56 -7.25 -6.26 0.32
CA GLY A 56 -6.72 -6.95 1.50
C GLY A 56 -5.21 -6.76 1.71
N ILE A 57 -4.43 -6.53 0.63
CA ILE A 57 -2.99 -6.22 0.75
C ILE A 57 -2.77 -4.85 1.40
N PHE A 58 -3.65 -3.89 1.10
CA PHE A 58 -3.47 -2.49 1.48
C PHE A 58 -4.19 -2.13 2.79
N ASN A 59 -5.42 -2.63 2.98
CA ASN A 59 -6.17 -2.56 4.22
C ASN A 59 -6.70 -3.97 4.58
N PRO A 60 -6.14 -4.64 5.60
CA PRO A 60 -6.63 -5.97 5.97
C PRO A 60 -8.08 -5.97 6.45
N ALA A 61 -8.62 -4.86 6.94
CA ALA A 61 -10.01 -4.81 7.42
C ALA A 61 -11.05 -4.90 6.28
N THR A 62 -10.63 -4.79 5.02
CA THR A 62 -11.51 -4.95 3.86
C THR A 62 -11.63 -6.39 3.41
N ILE A 63 -10.86 -7.32 3.97
CA ILE A 63 -10.97 -8.75 3.67
C ILE A 63 -12.38 -9.21 4.05
N ASN A 64 -13.12 -9.75 3.09
CA ASN A 64 -14.51 -10.08 3.27
C ASN A 64 -14.95 -11.28 2.41
N PRO A 65 -16.13 -11.88 2.69
CA PRO A 65 -16.61 -13.06 1.96
C PRO A 65 -16.86 -12.86 0.46
N GLU A 66 -17.05 -11.65 -0.04
CA GLU A 66 -17.23 -11.39 -1.48
C GLU A 66 -15.93 -11.64 -2.27
N MET A 67 -14.78 -11.64 -1.59
CA MET A 67 -13.48 -11.97 -2.18
C MET A 67 -13.27 -13.48 -2.36
N ASP A 68 -14.18 -14.33 -1.87
CA ASP A 68 -14.01 -15.78 -1.91
C ASP A 68 -13.75 -16.30 -3.35
N ASN A 69 -12.74 -17.14 -3.50
CA ASN A 69 -12.32 -17.74 -4.77
C ASN A 69 -11.93 -16.74 -5.86
N HIS A 70 -11.64 -15.48 -5.51
CA HIS A 70 -11.12 -14.50 -6.45
C HIS A 70 -9.59 -14.51 -6.42
N LEU A 71 -8.98 -14.46 -7.60
CA LEU A 71 -7.54 -14.33 -7.81
C LEU A 71 -7.28 -13.07 -8.62
N THR A 72 -6.27 -12.30 -8.22
CA THR A 72 -5.81 -11.11 -8.95
C THR A 72 -4.31 -11.22 -9.23
N ALA A 73 -3.90 -10.68 -10.37
CA ALA A 73 -2.50 -10.49 -10.71
C ALA A 73 -2.37 -9.16 -11.45
N ASN A 74 -1.46 -8.31 -11.00
CA ASN A 74 -1.19 -6.99 -11.55
C ASN A 74 0.30 -6.86 -11.87
N TYR A 75 0.59 -6.06 -12.89
CA TYR A 75 1.94 -5.71 -13.30
C TYR A 75 1.96 -4.22 -13.64
N GLY A 76 3.03 -3.53 -13.24
CA GLY A 76 3.26 -2.12 -13.51
C GLY A 76 4.72 -1.86 -13.86
N ASN A 77 4.91 -0.97 -14.83
CA ASN A 77 6.21 -0.34 -15.03
C ASN A 77 6.29 0.90 -14.14
N TYR A 78 7.43 1.10 -13.50
CA TYR A 78 7.73 2.31 -12.76
C TYR A 78 8.72 3.16 -13.57
N TYR A 79 9.56 3.97 -12.93
CA TYR A 79 10.55 4.78 -13.63
C TYR A 79 11.70 3.93 -14.17
N GLY A 80 12.14 4.21 -15.40
CA GLY A 80 13.26 3.52 -16.04
C GLY A 80 12.94 2.04 -16.32
N GLU A 81 13.87 1.17 -15.92
CA GLU A 81 13.72 -0.29 -16.05
C GLU A 81 13.01 -0.94 -14.84
N VAL A 82 12.60 -0.15 -13.86
CA VAL A 82 11.95 -0.67 -12.65
C VAL A 82 10.56 -1.19 -13.00
N THR A 83 10.28 -2.42 -12.59
CA THR A 83 9.00 -3.09 -12.80
C THR A 83 8.53 -3.67 -11.48
N TYR A 84 7.23 -3.73 -11.28
CA TYR A 84 6.67 -4.32 -10.06
C TYR A 84 5.40 -5.07 -10.39
N GLY A 85 5.07 -6.03 -9.54
CA GLY A 85 3.90 -6.86 -9.71
C GLY A 85 3.32 -7.25 -8.37
N THR A 86 2.03 -7.55 -8.38
CA THR A 86 1.33 -8.05 -7.20
C THR A 86 0.43 -9.18 -7.61
N ALA A 87 0.20 -10.15 -6.73
CA ALA A 87 -0.88 -11.09 -6.88
C ALA A 87 -1.55 -11.34 -5.54
N ALA A 88 -2.84 -11.62 -5.54
CA ALA A 88 -3.56 -11.97 -4.33
C ALA A 88 -4.66 -12.99 -4.59
N TYR A 89 -5.01 -13.70 -3.53
CA TYR A 89 -6.08 -14.68 -3.53
C TYR A 89 -6.77 -14.67 -2.17
N ALA A 90 -8.09 -14.88 -2.18
CA ALA A 90 -8.87 -14.99 -0.96
C ALA A 90 -9.76 -16.23 -0.98
N TYR A 91 -9.91 -16.84 0.19
CA TYR A 91 -10.69 -18.06 0.37
C TYR A 91 -11.45 -18.02 1.69
N THR A 92 -12.75 -18.26 1.62
CA THR A 92 -13.65 -18.32 2.77
C THR A 92 -13.79 -19.76 3.22
N TRP A 93 -13.27 -20.06 4.42
CA TRP A 93 -13.26 -21.41 4.95
C TRP A 93 -14.66 -21.86 5.40
N ASP A 94 -15.28 -21.06 6.28
CA ASP A 94 -16.66 -21.23 6.71
C ASP A 94 -17.22 -19.93 7.31
N ARG A 95 -18.48 -19.94 7.75
CA ARG A 95 -19.14 -18.78 8.36
C ARG A 95 -18.57 -18.35 9.72
N ARG A 96 -17.69 -19.14 10.36
CA ARG A 96 -17.10 -18.85 11.68
C ARG A 96 -15.66 -18.35 11.57
N THR A 97 -14.90 -18.97 10.68
CA THR A 97 -13.48 -18.80 10.40
C THR A 97 -13.26 -17.83 9.24
N GLN A 98 -14.34 -17.30 8.65
CA GLN A 98 -14.38 -16.21 7.67
C GLN A 98 -13.38 -16.39 6.50
N THR A 99 -12.86 -15.28 5.98
CA THR A 99 -12.06 -15.21 4.76
C THR A 99 -10.59 -15.04 5.10
N PHE A 100 -9.78 -15.95 4.59
CA PHE A 100 -8.33 -15.83 4.56
C PHE A 100 -7.90 -15.11 3.30
N HIS A 101 -6.88 -14.27 3.43
CA HIS A 101 -6.27 -13.55 2.33
C HIS A 101 -4.80 -13.89 2.25
N VAL A 102 -4.28 -14.09 1.04
CA VAL A 102 -2.85 -14.19 0.78
C VAL A 102 -2.49 -13.26 -0.36
N GLY A 103 -1.32 -12.65 -0.27
CA GLY A 103 -0.82 -11.70 -1.25
C GLY A 103 0.68 -11.80 -1.43
N VAL A 104 1.14 -11.34 -2.58
CA VAL A 104 2.55 -11.14 -2.88
C VAL A 104 2.72 -9.80 -3.57
N ASN A 105 3.73 -9.04 -3.15
CA ASN A 105 4.23 -7.86 -3.85
C ASN A 105 5.68 -8.12 -4.25
N TYR A 106 6.03 -7.75 -5.47
CA TYR A 106 7.36 -7.94 -6.03
C TYR A 106 7.80 -6.67 -6.75
N VAL A 107 9.07 -6.29 -6.61
CA VAL A 107 9.70 -5.25 -7.41
C VAL A 107 11.02 -5.77 -7.97
N ASN A 108 11.30 -5.43 -9.23
CA ASN A 108 12.56 -5.63 -9.90
C ASN A 108 13.08 -4.25 -10.31
N TYR A 109 14.30 -3.92 -9.92
CA TYR A 109 14.88 -2.61 -10.20
C TYR A 109 15.46 -2.47 -11.62
N GLY A 110 15.49 -3.55 -12.40
CA GLY A 110 16.11 -3.59 -13.71
C GLY A 110 17.61 -3.85 -13.61
N THR A 111 18.33 -3.53 -14.67
CA THR A 111 19.78 -3.73 -14.75
C THR A 111 20.47 -2.37 -14.79
N PHE A 112 21.49 -2.20 -13.96
CA PHE A 112 22.31 -1.00 -13.91
C PHE A 112 23.74 -1.33 -14.30
N GLU A 113 24.34 -0.43 -15.07
CA GLU A 113 25.74 -0.55 -15.46
C GLU A 113 26.65 -0.11 -14.30
N GLY A 114 27.49 -1.01 -13.81
CA GLY A 114 28.47 -0.72 -12.77
C GLY A 114 29.71 -0.03 -13.33
N ARG A 115 30.14 1.04 -12.64
CA ARG A 115 31.38 1.76 -12.93
C ARG A 115 32.20 1.99 -11.66
N ASP A 116 33.52 1.97 -11.79
CA ASP A 116 34.44 2.34 -10.71
C ASP A 116 34.58 3.87 -10.57
N GLU A 117 35.39 4.30 -9.60
CA GLU A 117 35.67 5.72 -9.34
C GLU A 117 36.35 6.44 -10.51
N MET A 118 37.02 5.70 -11.41
CA MET A 118 37.64 6.22 -12.64
C MET A 118 36.69 6.20 -13.84
N GLY A 119 35.45 5.73 -13.66
CA GLY A 119 34.44 5.61 -14.70
C GLY A 119 34.61 4.40 -15.60
N LEU A 120 35.50 3.45 -15.27
CA LEU A 120 35.66 2.20 -16.01
C LEU A 120 34.55 1.22 -15.64
N LEU A 121 34.10 0.42 -16.61
CA LEU A 121 33.06 -0.59 -16.41
C LEU A 121 33.55 -1.69 -15.48
N THR A 122 32.76 -2.01 -14.44
CA THR A 122 33.03 -3.08 -13.49
C THR A 122 32.12 -4.30 -13.66
N GLY A 123 30.95 -4.11 -14.29
CA GLY A 123 29.96 -5.14 -14.57
C GLY A 123 28.54 -4.67 -14.24
N ASP A 124 27.53 -5.34 -14.77
CA ASP A 124 26.13 -4.97 -14.50
C ASP A 124 25.69 -5.48 -13.12
N PHE A 125 24.83 -4.71 -12.45
CA PHE A 125 24.20 -5.10 -11.20
C PHE A 125 22.68 -4.92 -11.26
N THR A 126 21.97 -5.66 -10.41
CA THR A 126 20.51 -5.65 -10.34
C THR A 126 20.05 -5.75 -8.89
N GLY A 127 18.76 -5.62 -8.66
CA GLY A 127 18.14 -5.88 -7.37
C GLY A 127 16.66 -6.21 -7.53
N SER A 128 16.14 -6.95 -6.56
CA SER A 128 14.72 -7.23 -6.45
C SER A 128 14.29 -7.41 -5.00
N GLU A 129 13.02 -7.14 -4.74
CA GLU A 129 12.43 -7.35 -3.44
C GLU A 129 11.08 -8.04 -3.59
N ILE A 130 10.74 -8.87 -2.60
CA ILE A 130 9.49 -9.60 -2.53
C ILE A 130 8.93 -9.55 -1.12
N ALA A 131 7.62 -9.34 -1.00
CA ALA A 131 6.88 -9.44 0.24
C ALA A 131 5.74 -10.43 0.07
N LEU A 132 5.72 -11.47 0.89
CA LEU A 132 4.59 -12.40 1.02
C LEU A 132 3.74 -11.96 2.21
N SER A 133 2.44 -11.84 2.01
CA SER A 133 1.48 -11.44 3.04
C SER A 133 0.40 -12.50 3.25
N ALA A 134 0.01 -12.69 4.51
CA ALA A 134 -1.19 -13.44 4.88
C ALA A 134 -2.07 -12.56 5.78
N GLY A 135 -3.36 -12.55 5.51
CA GLY A 135 -4.32 -11.63 6.09
C GLY A 135 -5.58 -12.31 6.59
N TYR A 136 -6.18 -11.71 7.60
CA TYR A 136 -7.46 -12.12 8.15
C TYR A 136 -8.25 -10.93 8.67
N ALA A 137 -9.57 -10.97 8.53
CA ALA A 137 -10.47 -9.97 9.09
C ALA A 137 -11.63 -10.59 9.84
N TRP A 138 -12.16 -9.83 10.80
CA TRP A 138 -13.35 -10.17 11.56
C TRP A 138 -14.23 -8.94 11.77
N ASN A 139 -15.53 -9.17 11.83
CA ASN A 139 -16.51 -8.16 12.23
C ASN A 139 -16.64 -8.12 13.76
N ILE A 140 -16.69 -6.91 14.33
CA ILE A 140 -16.99 -6.73 15.75
C ILE A 140 -18.50 -6.99 15.96
N PRO A 141 -18.89 -7.97 16.79
CA PRO A 141 -20.28 -8.40 16.93
C PRO A 141 -21.24 -7.25 17.23
N ARG A 142 -22.37 -7.21 16.50
CA ARG A 142 -23.43 -6.19 16.62
C ARG A 142 -22.98 -4.76 16.28
N THR A 143 -21.94 -4.63 15.48
CA THR A 143 -21.50 -3.34 14.94
C THR A 143 -21.18 -3.49 13.45
N ASN A 144 -21.10 -2.38 12.75
CA ASN A 144 -20.63 -2.34 11.37
C ASN A 144 -19.14 -2.01 11.29
N ILE A 145 -18.37 -2.41 12.32
CA ILE A 145 -16.93 -2.21 12.38
C ILE A 145 -16.24 -3.54 12.08
N TYR A 146 -15.38 -3.53 11.08
CA TYR A 146 -14.54 -4.63 10.69
C TYR A 146 -13.10 -4.31 11.08
N MET A 147 -12.41 -5.30 11.61
CA MET A 147 -10.99 -5.22 11.95
C MET A 147 -10.25 -6.29 11.17
N GLY A 148 -9.02 -6.01 10.79
CA GLY A 148 -8.17 -7.01 10.14
C GLY A 148 -6.70 -6.81 10.46
N ALA A 149 -5.95 -7.88 10.26
CA ALA A 149 -4.50 -7.85 10.35
C ALA A 149 -3.86 -8.61 9.18
N ASN A 150 -2.71 -8.09 8.72
CA ASN A 150 -1.80 -8.79 7.82
C ASN A 150 -0.49 -9.07 8.53
N PHE A 151 0.11 -10.21 8.22
CA PHE A 151 1.50 -10.50 8.50
C PHE A 151 2.29 -10.58 7.19
N LYS A 152 3.48 -9.98 7.14
CA LYS A 152 4.34 -9.90 5.96
C LYS A 152 5.72 -10.46 6.26
N MET A 153 6.22 -11.30 5.35
CA MET A 153 7.62 -11.69 5.27
C MET A 153 8.24 -11.02 4.05
N ILE A 154 9.38 -10.37 4.25
CA ILE A 154 10.00 -9.50 3.26
C ILE A 154 11.41 -10.04 2.99
N SER A 155 11.74 -10.23 1.72
CA SER A 155 13.09 -10.55 1.28
C SER A 155 13.53 -9.52 0.25
N SER A 156 14.74 -9.02 0.42
CA SER A 156 15.31 -8.00 -0.45
C SER A 156 16.74 -8.35 -0.80
N THR A 157 17.06 -8.24 -2.08
CA THR A 157 18.39 -8.44 -2.64
C THR A 157 18.73 -7.21 -3.47
N LEU A 158 19.75 -6.47 -3.04
CA LEU A 158 20.27 -5.30 -3.73
C LEU A 158 21.72 -5.59 -4.10
N GLU A 159 21.97 -5.91 -5.36
CA GLU A 159 23.27 -6.39 -5.84
C GLU A 159 23.75 -7.61 -5.03
N SER A 160 24.82 -7.49 -4.24
CA SER A 160 25.36 -8.55 -3.39
C SER A 160 24.77 -8.56 -1.97
N TYR A 161 24.06 -7.49 -1.60
CA TYR A 161 23.51 -7.30 -0.27
C TYR A 161 22.13 -7.92 -0.14
N ASN A 162 21.90 -8.64 0.96
CA ASN A 162 20.64 -9.33 1.22
C ASN A 162 20.09 -8.93 2.58
N SER A 163 18.78 -8.78 2.67
CA SER A 163 18.08 -8.42 3.90
C SER A 163 16.72 -9.11 3.95
N PHE A 164 16.39 -9.63 5.12
CA PHE A 164 15.11 -10.25 5.43
C PHE A 164 14.43 -9.46 6.53
N GLY A 165 13.12 -9.24 6.40
CA GLY A 165 12.32 -8.45 7.33
C GLY A 165 10.95 -9.05 7.56
N VAL A 166 10.31 -8.59 8.62
CA VAL A 166 8.92 -8.93 8.93
C VAL A 166 8.15 -7.67 9.29
N ALA A 167 6.88 -7.65 8.90
CA ALA A 167 5.99 -6.54 9.22
C ALA A 167 4.57 -7.04 9.46
N ALA A 168 3.78 -6.21 10.14
CA ALA A 168 2.35 -6.41 10.28
C ALA A 168 1.60 -5.14 9.89
N ASP A 169 0.38 -5.33 9.38
CA ASP A 169 -0.59 -4.26 9.21
C ASP A 169 -1.79 -4.53 10.11
N ILE A 170 -2.40 -3.46 10.61
CA ILE A 170 -3.67 -3.53 11.33
C ILE A 170 -4.60 -2.49 10.71
N GLY A 171 -5.81 -2.90 10.40
CA GLY A 171 -6.84 -2.05 9.83
C GLY A 171 -8.12 -2.10 10.65
N ALA A 172 -8.87 -1.00 10.59
CA ALA A 172 -10.28 -0.95 10.95
C ALA A 172 -11.05 -0.22 9.85
N ILE A 173 -12.26 -0.68 9.56
CA ILE A 173 -13.21 0.01 8.67
C ILE A 173 -14.61 -0.03 9.27
N TYR A 174 -15.26 1.12 9.29
CA TYR A 174 -16.67 1.29 9.64
C TYR A 174 -17.46 1.44 8.34
N ILE A 175 -18.55 0.69 8.22
CA ILE A 175 -19.44 0.67 7.06
C ILE A 175 -20.84 1.13 7.49
N ASP A 176 -21.30 2.23 6.91
CA ASP A 176 -22.67 2.71 7.09
C ASP A 176 -23.48 2.38 5.83
N ASP A 177 -24.23 1.28 5.91
CA ASP A 177 -25.10 0.80 4.83
C ASP A 177 -26.28 1.74 4.53
N VAL A 178 -26.61 2.68 5.44
CA VAL A 178 -27.76 3.57 5.25
C VAL A 178 -27.38 4.79 4.41
N ASN A 179 -26.17 5.31 4.58
CA ASN A 179 -25.68 6.51 3.88
C ASN A 179 -24.57 6.21 2.86
N ASP A 180 -24.27 4.92 2.64
CA ASP A 180 -23.18 4.41 1.79
C ASP A 180 -21.80 4.99 2.13
N ILE A 181 -21.51 5.14 3.42
CA ILE A 181 -20.26 5.73 3.92
C ILE A 181 -19.32 4.64 4.44
N ASN A 182 -18.07 4.67 3.98
CA ASN A 182 -16.98 3.86 4.53
C ASN A 182 -15.93 4.76 5.17
N ILE A 183 -15.57 4.50 6.42
CA ILE A 183 -14.51 5.21 7.14
C ILE A 183 -13.47 4.19 7.58
N ALA A 184 -12.21 4.38 7.21
CA ALA A 184 -11.14 3.45 7.51
C ALA A 184 -9.95 4.12 8.21
N LEU A 185 -9.28 3.35 9.06
CA LEU A 185 -8.00 3.68 9.67
C LEU A 185 -7.08 2.46 9.54
N VAL A 186 -5.88 2.65 9.02
CA VAL A 186 -4.92 1.57 8.78
C VAL A 186 -3.55 2.00 9.27
N VAL A 187 -2.89 1.10 9.99
CA VAL A 187 -1.47 1.19 10.34
C VAL A 187 -0.75 0.10 9.55
N ARG A 188 0.09 0.50 8.61
CA ARG A 188 0.80 -0.39 7.69
C ARG A 188 2.27 -0.49 8.05
N ASN A 189 2.87 -1.63 7.73
CA ASN A 189 4.30 -1.90 7.77
C ASN A 189 4.95 -1.72 9.16
N ALA A 190 4.21 -2.00 10.23
CA ALA A 190 4.79 -2.02 11.58
C ALA A 190 5.67 -3.26 11.74
N GLY A 191 6.98 -3.09 11.80
CA GLY A 191 7.91 -4.21 11.78
C GLY A 191 9.38 -3.82 11.89
N THR A 192 10.25 -4.79 11.58
CA THR A 192 11.71 -4.64 11.65
C THR A 192 12.41 -5.53 10.61
N GLN A 193 13.63 -5.16 10.26
CA GLN A 193 14.58 -6.08 9.65
C GLN A 193 14.92 -7.19 10.65
N ILE A 194 15.03 -8.43 10.17
CA ILE A 194 15.64 -9.55 10.88
C ILE A 194 17.13 -9.59 10.56
N THR A 195 17.48 -9.47 9.28
CA THR A 195 18.86 -9.33 8.81
C THR A 195 19.03 -7.99 8.09
N THR A 196 20.19 -7.38 8.26
CA THR A 196 20.52 -6.06 7.70
C THR A 196 21.37 -6.23 6.44
N TYR A 197 21.35 -5.24 5.53
CA TYR A 197 22.22 -5.27 4.35
C TYR A 197 23.70 -5.16 4.74
N ALA A 198 24.04 -4.23 5.64
CA ALA A 198 25.42 -3.88 5.98
C ALA A 198 25.63 -3.65 7.48
N GLY A 199 24.98 -4.45 8.34
CA GLY A 199 25.16 -4.41 9.79
C GLY A 199 24.43 -3.27 10.52
N GLN A 200 23.71 -2.40 9.81
CA GLN A 200 22.90 -1.33 10.37
C GLN A 200 21.41 -1.63 10.18
N TYR A 201 20.65 -1.47 11.27
CA TYR A 201 19.20 -1.61 11.23
C TYR A 201 18.57 -0.31 10.73
N GLU A 202 17.73 -0.44 9.71
CA GLU A 202 16.99 0.66 9.11
C GLU A 202 15.49 0.50 9.38
N PRO A 203 14.77 1.60 9.66
CA PRO A 203 13.35 1.53 9.95
C PRO A 203 12.55 1.13 8.70
N LEU A 204 11.49 0.34 8.93
CA LEU A 204 10.48 0.05 7.91
C LEU A 204 9.61 1.29 7.63
N PRO A 205 8.93 1.35 6.47
CA PRO A 205 8.14 2.51 6.07
C PRO A 205 6.75 2.43 6.70
N LEU A 206 6.72 2.52 8.04
CA LEU A 206 5.49 2.54 8.83
C LEU A 206 4.63 3.71 8.38
N GLU A 207 3.36 3.44 8.15
CA GLU A 207 2.42 4.41 7.61
C GLU A 207 1.07 4.33 8.31
N VAL A 208 0.57 5.46 8.79
CA VAL A 208 -0.78 5.60 9.33
C VAL A 208 -1.64 6.34 8.31
N ILE A 209 -2.71 5.68 7.85
CA ILE A 209 -3.63 6.18 6.82
C ILE A 209 -5.04 6.22 7.40
N ALA A 210 -5.72 7.35 7.27
CA ALA A 210 -7.16 7.44 7.49
C ALA A 210 -7.85 7.77 6.17
N GLY A 211 -9.05 7.23 5.94
CA GLY A 211 -9.82 7.52 4.75
C GLY A 211 -11.31 7.53 5.00
N ILE A 212 -12.02 8.30 4.19
CA ILE A 212 -13.48 8.29 4.11
C ILE A 212 -13.91 8.25 2.65
N SER A 213 -14.97 7.50 2.35
CA SER A 213 -15.62 7.53 1.05
C SER A 213 -17.11 7.42 1.20
N GLN A 214 -17.84 8.00 0.26
CA GLN A 214 -19.29 7.90 0.21
C GLN A 214 -19.78 7.80 -1.22
N GLU A 215 -20.76 6.93 -1.44
CA GLU A 215 -21.55 6.91 -2.67
C GLU A 215 -22.69 7.94 -2.60
N VAL A 216 -22.80 8.78 -3.62
CA VAL A 216 -23.78 9.86 -3.64
C VAL A 216 -25.16 9.28 -3.92
N GLU A 217 -26.15 9.64 -3.11
CA GLU A 217 -27.52 9.17 -3.30
C GLU A 217 -28.04 9.53 -4.71
N ASN A 218 -28.68 8.56 -5.37
CA ASN A 218 -29.26 8.69 -6.72
C ASN A 218 -28.25 8.91 -7.87
N VAL A 219 -26.94 8.82 -7.63
CA VAL A 219 -25.90 8.99 -8.67
C VAL A 219 -24.80 7.94 -8.48
N PRO A 220 -24.36 7.24 -9.54
CA PRO A 220 -23.33 6.18 -9.43
C PRO A 220 -21.91 6.77 -9.30
N ILE A 221 -21.70 7.66 -8.33
CA ILE A 221 -20.43 8.32 -8.07
C ILE A 221 -20.08 8.10 -6.59
N ARG A 222 -18.92 7.48 -6.36
CA ARG A 222 -18.29 7.39 -5.05
C ARG A 222 -17.08 8.31 -4.99
N TRP A 223 -17.04 9.20 -4.03
CA TRP A 223 -15.88 10.06 -3.77
C TRP A 223 -15.03 9.46 -2.64
N HIS A 224 -13.73 9.78 -2.65
CA HIS A 224 -12.76 9.29 -1.67
C HIS A 224 -11.90 10.45 -1.17
N ILE A 225 -11.63 10.47 0.13
CA ILE A 225 -10.64 11.33 0.77
C ILE A 225 -9.73 10.45 1.61
N THR A 226 -8.42 10.53 1.36
CA THR A 226 -7.40 9.82 2.14
C THR A 226 -6.43 10.84 2.74
N LEU A 227 -6.12 10.66 4.02
CA LEU A 227 -4.99 11.30 4.70
C LEU A 227 -3.94 10.22 4.97
N GLU A 228 -2.73 10.41 4.45
CA GLU A 228 -1.60 9.49 4.59
C GLU A 228 -0.50 10.08 5.48
N ASN A 229 0.41 9.21 5.95
CA ASN A 229 1.52 9.60 6.82
C ASN A 229 1.11 10.39 8.08
N LEU A 230 -0.05 10.05 8.68
CA LEU A 230 -0.60 10.76 9.84
C LEU A 230 0.31 10.74 11.09
N GLN A 231 1.26 9.81 11.13
CA GLN A 231 2.31 9.73 12.17
C GLN A 231 3.44 10.76 11.99
N GLN A 232 3.57 11.36 10.80
CA GLN A 232 4.61 12.32 10.47
C GLN A 232 4.07 13.75 10.50
N TRP A 233 4.42 14.48 11.55
CA TRP A 233 3.95 15.86 11.77
C TRP A 233 4.89 16.92 11.16
N ASN A 234 6.12 16.52 10.82
CA ASN A 234 7.17 17.42 10.36
C ASN A 234 7.63 16.96 8.98
N ILE A 235 7.02 17.53 7.95
CA ILE A 235 7.26 17.26 6.54
C ILE A 235 7.96 18.46 5.91
#